data_AF-A0A127PFA4-F1
#
_entry.id   AF-A0A127PFA4-F1
#
_cell.length_a   1.000
_cell.length_b   1.000
_cell.length_c   1.000
_cell.angle_alpha   90.00
_cell.angle_beta   90.00
_cell.angle_gamma   90.00
#
_symmetry.space_group_name_H-M   'P 1'
#
loop_
_entity.id
_entity.type
_entity.pdbx_description
1 polymer ?
#
loop_
_entity_poly.entity_id
_entity_poly.type
_entity_poly.pdbx_seq_one_letter_code
_entity_poly.pdbx_strand_id
1 'polypeptide(L)'
;MINPEFKRNLWLQFSLHRLIAMPAILGLIFFTLSLANDNWPGGVPLDSVALILFAGIVCLWGTRNASSAVIEEVRDKTWDQQRMSALDPWTMTWGKLFGATAFNWYGGILCLLVFAIAALVREHSMTLSSGLTLVALGILMHAATIALNLHLMRSDMRAVQRGGIAWAVVLIAVIFAPPFRAAPDASVLWWGQPFAYSSFLLASTVFFAAVAVFAAWRSMNSALQITTIPWAWPLACCLLAAYVAGFGGGAGLLWIGLLFALAMTYVALFTEENDIALWQRVVARAKAGNWHGLFQNLPIWPTTLVLSFCLALLLQFNDAQELPFKLRISVAGLSFLAPTLALMLLRDCCVYLFFAFSGKSKRVGATTILYLAIINGLLPFLSKVMGLDSLAIFFMPLHIGNGWLMLGIAALHAVLALALLGWRWRQQALKDELPAAA
;
A
#
# COMPACT_ATOMS: atom_id res chain seq x y z
N MET A 1 24.25 -11.95 -19.69
CA MET A 1 23.22 -12.90 -20.16
C MET A 1 21.87 -12.19 -20.13
N ILE A 2 21.08 -12.26 -21.20
CA ILE A 2 19.74 -11.63 -21.24
C ILE A 2 18.80 -12.37 -20.29
N ASN A 3 18.02 -11.63 -19.50
CA ASN A 3 17.01 -12.17 -18.61
C ASN A 3 16.04 -13.10 -19.39
N PRO A 4 16.00 -14.41 -19.08
CA PRO A 4 15.21 -15.37 -19.85
C PRO A 4 13.70 -15.11 -19.74
N GLU A 5 13.24 -14.59 -18.60
CA GLU A 5 11.84 -14.28 -18.37
C GLU A 5 11.39 -13.06 -19.18
N PHE A 6 12.26 -12.05 -19.27
CA PHE A 6 12.05 -10.92 -20.15
C PHE A 6 11.97 -11.36 -21.62
N LYS A 7 12.91 -12.22 -22.06
CA LYS A 7 12.92 -12.77 -23.41
C LYS A 7 11.61 -13.51 -23.70
N ARG A 8 11.18 -14.42 -22.82
CA ARG A 8 9.91 -15.15 -22.95
C ARG A 8 8.74 -14.20 -23.17
N ASN A 9 8.62 -13.17 -22.34
CA ASN A 9 7.53 -12.20 -22.45
C ASN A 9 7.59 -11.39 -23.75
N LEU A 10 8.77 -11.01 -24.23
CA LEU A 10 8.90 -10.33 -25.53
C LEU A 10 8.37 -11.21 -26.68
N TRP A 11 8.72 -12.50 -26.70
CA TRP A 11 8.22 -13.43 -27.72
C TRP A 11 6.70 -13.61 -27.67
N LEU A 12 6.10 -13.60 -26.48
CA LEU A 12 4.65 -13.73 -26.33
C LEU A 12 3.91 -12.46 -26.73
N GLN A 13 4.49 -11.29 -26.46
CA GLN A 13 3.80 -10.02 -26.67
C GLN A 13 3.95 -9.48 -28.09
N PHE A 14 5.09 -9.69 -28.74
CA PHE A 14 5.37 -9.21 -30.09
C PHE A 14 5.05 -10.26 -31.15
N SER A 15 4.11 -9.93 -32.02
CA SER A 15 3.90 -10.62 -33.30
C SER A 15 4.08 -9.61 -34.44
N LEU A 16 4.43 -10.08 -35.63
CA LEU A 16 4.61 -9.22 -36.81
C LEU A 16 3.37 -8.36 -37.07
N HIS A 17 2.19 -8.95 -36.94
CA HIS A 17 0.92 -8.23 -37.06
C HIS A 17 0.80 -7.09 -36.03
N ARG A 18 1.08 -7.36 -34.75
CA ARG A 18 1.01 -6.34 -33.68
C ARG A 18 2.01 -5.20 -33.87
N LEU A 19 3.20 -5.52 -34.38
CA LEU A 19 4.28 -4.55 -34.62
C LEU A 19 3.93 -3.57 -35.74
N ILE A 20 3.19 -4.01 -36.76
CA ILE A 20 2.71 -3.14 -37.85
C ILE A 20 1.39 -2.44 -37.49
N ALA A 21 0.47 -3.15 -36.84
CA ALA A 21 -0.86 -2.63 -36.52
C ALA A 21 -0.81 -1.45 -35.55
N MET A 22 0.06 -1.49 -34.52
CA MET A 22 0.11 -0.44 -33.50
C MET A 22 0.52 0.93 -34.07
N PRO A 23 1.64 1.06 -34.84
CA PRO A 23 1.97 2.32 -35.51
C PRO A 23 0.92 2.74 -36.53
N ALA A 24 0.35 1.81 -37.30
CA ALA A 24 -0.66 2.13 -38.31
C ALA A 24 -1.93 2.72 -37.70
N ILE A 25 -2.44 2.11 -36.63
CA ILE A 25 -3.63 2.59 -35.91
C ILE A 25 -3.35 3.94 -35.24
N LEU A 26 -2.23 4.05 -34.51
CA LEU A 26 -1.86 5.32 -33.87
C LEU A 26 -1.67 6.43 -34.91
N GLY A 27 -0.97 6.15 -36.01
CA GLY A 27 -0.78 7.08 -37.12
C GLY A 27 -2.11 7.54 -37.72
N LEU A 28 -3.06 6.62 -37.94
CA LEU A 28 -4.39 6.95 -38.43
C LEU A 28 -5.18 7.81 -37.44
N ILE A 29 -5.12 7.50 -36.13
CA ILE A 29 -5.76 8.31 -35.08
C ILE A 29 -5.17 9.73 -35.06
N PHE A 30 -3.85 9.86 -35.07
CA PHE A 30 -3.20 11.18 -35.08
C PHE A 30 -3.52 11.97 -36.35
N PHE A 31 -3.49 11.32 -37.52
CA PHE A 31 -3.78 11.94 -38.81
C PHE A 31 -5.24 12.41 -38.92
N THR A 32 -6.19 11.58 -38.49
CA THR A 32 -7.61 11.94 -38.50
C THR A 32 -7.91 13.11 -37.56
N LEU A 33 -7.31 13.10 -36.36
CA LEU A 33 -7.50 14.18 -35.39
C LEU A 33 -6.77 15.47 -35.79
N SER A 34 -5.63 15.40 -36.48
CA SER A 34 -4.99 16.59 -37.03
C SER A 34 -5.86 17.25 -38.09
N LEU A 35 -6.48 16.48 -38.99
CA LEU A 35 -7.39 17.00 -40.01
C LEU A 35 -8.71 17.52 -39.42
N ALA A 36 -9.22 16.88 -38.37
CA ALA A 36 -10.44 17.31 -37.69
C ALA A 36 -10.26 18.62 -36.90
N ASN A 37 -9.06 18.87 -36.36
CA ASN A 37 -8.75 20.06 -35.59
C ASN A 37 -8.94 21.36 -36.41
N ASP A 38 -8.58 21.34 -37.70
CA ASP A 38 -8.74 22.51 -38.58
C ASP A 38 -10.20 22.79 -38.96
N ASN A 39 -11.09 21.80 -38.78
CA ASN A 39 -12.49 21.86 -39.18
C ASN A 39 -13.47 22.08 -38.01
N TRP A 40 -13.02 21.99 -36.76
CA TRP A 40 -13.89 22.10 -35.58
C TRP A 40 -13.45 23.27 -34.65
N PRO A 41 -14.33 24.27 -34.39
CA PRO A 41 -14.04 25.33 -33.42
C PRO A 41 -13.98 24.74 -31.99
N GLY A 42 -12.78 24.66 -31.42
CA GLY A 42 -12.51 24.01 -30.12
C GLY A 42 -11.74 22.68 -30.21
N GLY A 43 -11.09 22.41 -31.35
CA GLY A 43 -10.30 21.20 -31.57
C GLY A 43 -9.35 20.82 -30.43
N VAL A 44 -9.27 19.52 -30.14
CA VAL A 44 -8.40 18.99 -29.09
C VAL A 44 -6.97 18.99 -29.62
N PRO A 45 -6.04 19.67 -28.95
CA PRO A 45 -4.71 19.80 -29.50
C PRO A 45 -3.97 18.45 -29.47
N LEU A 46 -3.21 18.16 -30.53
CA LEU A 46 -2.54 16.86 -30.78
C LEU A 46 -1.70 16.33 -29.60
N ASP A 47 -1.08 17.23 -28.83
CA ASP A 47 -0.34 16.90 -27.60
C ASP A 47 -1.26 16.34 -26.51
N SER A 48 -2.47 16.89 -26.31
CA SER A 48 -3.48 16.31 -25.41
C SER A 48 -3.84 14.89 -25.81
N VAL A 49 -4.06 14.69 -27.12
CA VAL A 49 -4.43 13.39 -27.67
C VAL A 49 -3.33 12.37 -27.41
N ALA A 50 -2.07 12.75 -27.66
CA ALA A 50 -0.92 11.90 -27.39
C ALA A 50 -0.81 11.52 -25.90
N LEU A 51 -1.03 12.46 -24.97
CA LEU A 51 -1.01 12.20 -23.53
C LEU A 51 -2.18 11.28 -23.09
N ILE A 52 -3.39 11.49 -23.62
CA ILE A 52 -4.56 10.66 -23.32
C ILE A 52 -4.35 9.23 -23.84
N LEU A 53 -3.84 9.09 -25.07
CA LEU A 53 -3.52 7.78 -25.64
C LEU A 53 -2.41 7.09 -24.86
N PHE A 54 -1.37 7.83 -24.44
CA PHE A 54 -0.33 7.29 -23.57
C PHE A 54 -0.93 6.76 -22.27
N ALA A 55 -1.76 7.55 -21.58
CA ALA A 55 -2.41 7.13 -20.35
C ALA A 55 -3.31 5.90 -20.57
N GLY A 56 -4.05 5.84 -21.67
CA GLY A 56 -4.85 4.67 -22.02
C GLY A 56 -4.02 3.41 -22.26
N ILE A 57 -2.95 3.50 -23.04
CA ILE A 57 -2.14 2.35 -23.44
C ILE A 57 -1.22 1.89 -22.30
N VAL A 58 -0.50 2.82 -21.68
CA VAL A 58 0.50 2.50 -20.65
C VAL A 58 -0.17 2.38 -19.30
N CYS A 59 -0.94 3.38 -18.86
CA CYS A 59 -1.50 3.37 -17.50
C CYS A 59 -2.70 2.43 -17.36
N LEU A 60 -3.66 2.42 -18.28
CA LEU A 60 -4.83 1.54 -18.16
C LEU A 60 -4.51 0.12 -18.65
N TRP A 61 -4.16 -0.02 -19.93
CA TRP A 61 -3.94 -1.33 -20.52
C TRP A 61 -2.67 -1.99 -19.97
N GLY A 62 -1.60 -1.23 -19.72
CA GLY A 62 -0.35 -1.78 -19.20
C GLY A 62 -0.51 -2.32 -17.78
N THR A 63 -1.26 -1.64 -16.92
CA THR A 63 -1.56 -2.11 -15.55
C THR A 63 -2.36 -3.41 -15.57
N ARG A 64 -3.31 -3.55 -16.50
CA ARG A 64 -4.02 -4.82 -16.70
C ARG A 64 -3.07 -5.94 -17.12
N ASN A 65 -2.16 -5.69 -18.07
CA ASN A 65 -1.20 -6.70 -18.52
C ASN A 65 -0.19 -7.09 -17.42
N ALA A 66 0.29 -6.11 -16.65
CA ALA A 66 1.13 -6.34 -15.46
C ALA A 66 0.41 -7.21 -14.43
N SER A 67 -0.89 -7.01 -14.25
CA SER A 67 -1.73 -7.85 -13.38
C SER A 67 -1.86 -9.28 -13.89
N SER A 68 -2.17 -9.43 -15.18
CA SER A 68 -2.31 -10.73 -15.85
C SER A 68 -1.04 -11.57 -15.76
N ALA A 69 0.14 -10.94 -15.80
CA ALA A 69 1.44 -11.63 -15.76
C ALA A 69 1.67 -12.52 -14.53
N VAL A 70 0.95 -12.26 -13.43
CA VAL A 70 0.98 -13.10 -12.23
C VAL A 70 -0.28 -13.97 -12.15
N ILE A 71 -1.46 -13.39 -12.40
CA ILE A 71 -2.74 -14.08 -12.23
C ILE A 71 -2.90 -15.25 -13.20
N GLU A 72 -2.46 -15.10 -14.45
CA GLU A 72 -2.58 -16.15 -15.47
C GLU A 72 -1.74 -17.38 -15.09
N GLU A 73 -0.52 -17.18 -14.57
CA GLU A 73 0.32 -18.30 -14.12
C GLU A 73 -0.25 -19.05 -12.91
N VAL A 74 -0.90 -18.31 -12.00
CA VAL A 74 -1.57 -18.90 -10.85
C VAL A 74 -2.79 -19.70 -11.31
N ARG A 75 -3.59 -19.12 -12.21
CA ARG A 75 -4.78 -19.78 -12.78
C ARG A 75 -4.41 -21.03 -13.56
N ASP A 76 -3.32 -20.97 -14.32
CA ASP A 76 -2.86 -22.03 -15.20
C ASP A 76 -1.96 -23.04 -14.46
N LYS A 77 -1.80 -22.90 -13.13
CA LYS A 77 -1.01 -23.78 -12.24
C LYS A 77 0.46 -23.92 -12.63
N THR A 78 1.01 -22.91 -13.31
CA THR A 78 2.43 -22.86 -13.69
C THR A 78 3.28 -22.09 -12.67
N TRP A 79 2.64 -21.42 -11.71
CA TRP A 79 3.31 -20.67 -10.64
C TRP A 79 4.29 -21.52 -9.81
N ASP A 80 3.94 -22.77 -9.49
CA ASP A 80 4.85 -23.63 -8.71
C ASP A 80 6.10 -24.05 -9.50
N GLN A 81 5.99 -24.20 -10.82
CA GLN A 81 7.14 -24.44 -11.68
C GLN A 81 8.07 -23.23 -11.72
N GLN A 82 7.51 -22.01 -11.74
CA GLN A 82 8.28 -20.77 -11.66
C GLN A 82 9.01 -20.64 -10.33
N ARG A 83 8.38 -21.05 -9.23
CA ARG A 83 9.01 -21.07 -7.90
C ARG A 83 10.20 -22.01 -7.79
N MET A 84 10.19 -23.10 -8.55
CA MET A 84 11.31 -24.06 -8.62
C MET A 84 12.37 -23.66 -9.65
N SER A 85 12.13 -22.63 -10.45
CA SER A 85 13.11 -22.13 -11.40
C SER A 85 14.29 -21.49 -10.66
N ALA A 86 15.49 -21.59 -11.23
CA ALA A 86 16.71 -20.99 -10.68
C ALA A 86 16.79 -19.46 -10.89
N LEU A 87 15.65 -18.78 -11.04
CA LEU A 87 15.61 -17.35 -11.31
C LEU A 87 15.63 -16.55 -10.01
N ASP A 88 16.53 -15.57 -9.96
CA ASP A 88 16.56 -14.62 -8.86
C ASP A 88 15.27 -13.75 -8.85
N PRO A 89 14.77 -13.38 -7.66
CA PRO A 89 13.59 -12.52 -7.51
C PRO A 89 13.65 -11.21 -8.29
N TRP A 90 14.83 -10.59 -8.36
CA TRP A 90 15.03 -9.35 -9.10
C TRP A 90 14.85 -9.57 -10.59
N THR A 91 15.46 -10.62 -11.13
CA THR A 91 15.33 -11.05 -12.52
C THR A 91 13.88 -11.34 -12.88
N MET A 92 13.14 -12.06 -12.02
CA MET A 92 11.71 -12.32 -12.23
C MET A 92 10.86 -11.04 -12.18
N THR A 93 11.15 -10.13 -11.23
CA THR A 93 10.43 -8.86 -11.08
C THR A 93 10.58 -7.99 -12.32
N TRP A 94 11.81 -7.78 -12.81
CA TRP A 94 12.05 -7.01 -14.04
C TRP A 94 11.46 -7.67 -15.28
N GLY A 95 11.59 -9.00 -15.37
CA GLY A 95 11.05 -9.79 -16.47
C GLY A 95 9.54 -9.64 -16.60
N LYS A 96 8.81 -9.56 -15.48
CA LYS A 96 7.36 -9.34 -15.47
C LYS A 96 6.96 -7.88 -15.62
N LEU A 97 7.65 -6.98 -14.91
CA LEU A 97 7.33 -5.56 -14.90
C LEU A 97 7.42 -4.94 -16.29
N PHE A 98 8.52 -5.18 -17.01
CA PHE A 98 8.76 -4.62 -18.34
C PHE A 98 8.46 -5.59 -19.47
N GLY A 99 8.60 -6.91 -19.25
CA GLY A 99 8.34 -7.89 -20.30
C GLY A 99 6.85 -8.00 -20.62
N ALA A 100 5.99 -8.17 -19.61
CA ALA A 100 4.55 -8.32 -19.84
C ALA A 100 3.89 -7.03 -20.37
N THR A 101 4.51 -5.88 -20.12
CA THR A 101 4.02 -4.56 -20.55
C THR A 101 4.81 -4.00 -21.75
N ALA A 102 5.74 -4.77 -22.33
CA ALA A 102 6.64 -4.28 -23.38
C ALA A 102 5.89 -3.75 -24.61
N PHE A 103 4.80 -4.42 -25.00
CA PHE A 103 3.96 -3.97 -26.11
C PHE A 103 3.26 -2.63 -25.82
N ASN A 104 2.85 -2.41 -24.57
CA ASN A 104 2.24 -1.16 -24.12
C ASN A 104 3.28 -0.03 -24.12
N TRP A 105 4.50 -0.31 -23.66
CA TRP A 105 5.61 0.65 -23.74
C TRP A 105 5.99 0.99 -25.18
N TYR A 106 5.95 0.03 -26.10
CA TYR A 106 6.15 0.29 -27.52
C TYR A 106 5.13 1.30 -28.07
N GLY A 107 3.83 1.09 -27.80
CA GLY A 107 2.79 2.07 -28.17
C GLY A 107 2.94 3.41 -27.45
N GLY A 108 3.31 3.40 -26.17
CA GLY A 108 3.55 4.59 -25.36
C GLY A 108 4.70 5.44 -25.90
N ILE A 109 5.81 4.84 -26.34
CA ILE A 109 6.94 5.54 -26.94
C ILE A 109 6.52 6.27 -28.22
N LEU A 110 5.68 5.65 -29.06
CA LEU A 110 5.14 6.32 -30.26
C LEU A 110 4.29 7.53 -29.89
N CYS A 111 3.43 7.41 -28.87
CA CYS A 111 2.66 8.55 -28.36
C CYS A 111 3.56 9.66 -27.80
N LEU A 112 4.61 9.31 -27.04
CA LEU A 112 5.57 10.29 -26.50
C LEU A 112 6.36 10.99 -27.60
N LEU A 113 6.70 10.28 -28.68
CA LEU A 113 7.37 10.87 -29.85
C LEU A 113 6.48 11.90 -30.53
N VAL A 114 5.20 11.57 -30.76
CA VAL A 114 4.22 12.53 -31.32
C VAL A 114 4.01 13.71 -30.39
N PHE A 115 3.93 13.48 -29.08
CA PHE A 115 3.87 14.54 -28.07
C PHE A 115 5.09 15.47 -28.15
N ALA A 116 6.30 14.93 -28.25
CA ALA A 116 7.52 15.71 -28.34
C ALA A 116 7.56 16.57 -29.61
N ILE A 117 7.19 16.00 -30.77
CA ILE A 117 7.13 16.74 -32.04
C ILE A 117 6.06 17.85 -31.98
N ALA A 118 4.86 17.53 -31.49
CA ALA A 118 3.76 18.50 -31.40
C ALA A 118 4.10 19.66 -30.45
N ALA A 119 4.83 19.39 -29.37
CA ALA A 119 5.25 20.40 -28.43
C ALA A 119 6.35 21.31 -29.00
N LEU A 120 7.31 20.77 -29.75
CA LEU A 120 8.33 21.57 -30.46
C LEU A 120 7.70 22.53 -31.49
N VAL A 121 6.69 22.07 -32.23
CA VAL A 121 6.06 22.86 -33.29
C VAL A 121 5.25 24.05 -32.76
N ARG A 122 4.68 23.97 -31.55
CA ARG A 122 3.82 25.04 -31.00
C ARG A 122 4.54 26.07 -30.13
N GLU A 123 5.88 26.04 -30.07
CA GLU A 123 6.71 26.86 -29.17
C GLU A 123 6.24 26.84 -27.70
N HIS A 124 5.39 25.88 -27.33
CA HIS A 124 5.05 25.65 -25.93
C HIS A 124 6.31 25.13 -25.28
N SER A 125 6.65 25.68 -24.10
CA SER A 125 7.72 25.13 -23.29
C SER A 125 7.44 23.64 -23.10
N MET A 126 8.19 22.80 -23.80
CA MET A 126 8.18 21.37 -23.58
C MET A 126 8.51 21.15 -22.12
N THR A 127 7.51 20.89 -21.29
CA THR A 127 7.78 20.39 -19.96
C THR A 127 8.15 18.92 -20.16
N LEU A 128 9.42 18.66 -20.51
CA LEU A 128 10.04 17.32 -20.47
C LEU A 128 9.61 16.58 -19.19
N SER A 129 9.45 17.34 -18.10
CA SER A 129 8.82 16.94 -16.85
C SER A 129 7.51 16.15 -17.02
N SER A 130 6.54 16.62 -17.81
CA SER A 130 5.24 15.96 -17.97
C SER A 130 5.34 14.60 -18.67
N GLY A 131 6.19 14.48 -19.69
CA GLY A 131 6.45 13.19 -20.34
C GLY A 131 7.12 12.21 -19.38
N LEU A 132 8.12 12.67 -18.62
CA LEU A 132 8.79 11.86 -17.60
C LEU A 132 7.85 11.47 -16.45
N THR A 133 6.96 12.36 -16.02
CA THR A 133 5.95 12.08 -14.98
C THR A 133 5.02 10.96 -15.43
N LEU A 134 4.59 10.96 -16.70
CA LEU A 134 3.76 9.90 -17.24
C LEU A 134 4.49 8.55 -17.31
N VAL A 135 5.76 8.56 -17.71
CA VAL A 135 6.60 7.34 -17.68
C VAL A 135 6.72 6.83 -16.24
N ALA A 136 7.04 7.70 -15.29
CA ALA A 136 7.14 7.35 -13.88
C ALA A 136 5.81 6.81 -13.32
N LEU A 137 4.68 7.42 -13.69
CA LEU A 137 3.34 6.97 -13.31
C LEU A 137 3.02 5.58 -13.88
N GLY A 138 3.37 5.32 -15.15
CA GLY A 138 3.21 4.00 -15.76
C GLY A 138 3.97 2.92 -14.98
N ILE A 139 5.24 3.18 -14.67
CA ILE A 139 6.08 2.26 -13.86
C ILE A 139 5.48 2.06 -12.47
N LEU A 140 5.07 3.15 -11.81
CA LEU A 140 4.42 3.12 -10.49
C LEU A 140 3.20 2.20 -10.51
N MET A 141 2.28 2.39 -11.46
CA MET A 141 1.05 1.60 -11.53
C MET A 141 1.34 0.12 -11.81
N HIS A 142 2.23 -0.19 -12.76
CA HIS A 142 2.58 -1.57 -13.08
C HIS A 142 3.22 -2.28 -11.88
N ALA A 143 4.18 -1.62 -11.22
CA ALA A 143 4.88 -2.17 -10.07
C ALA A 143 3.95 -2.34 -8.85
N ALA A 144 3.11 -1.34 -8.57
CA ALA A 144 2.14 -1.41 -7.47
C ALA A 144 1.15 -2.57 -7.67
N THR A 145 0.64 -2.77 -8.88
CA THR A 145 -0.28 -3.87 -9.17
C THR A 145 0.39 -5.25 -9.03
N ILE A 146 1.64 -5.41 -9.48
CA ILE A 146 2.40 -6.65 -9.25
C ILE A 146 2.59 -6.88 -7.75
N ALA A 147 3.02 -5.87 -6.99
CA ALA A 147 3.25 -5.96 -5.56
C ALA A 147 1.98 -6.38 -4.80
N LEU A 148 0.83 -5.74 -5.11
CA LEU A 148 -0.46 -6.02 -4.50
C LEU A 148 -0.97 -7.42 -4.86
N ASN A 149 -0.88 -7.84 -6.12
CA ASN A 149 -1.30 -9.18 -6.53
C ASN A 149 -0.51 -10.26 -5.81
N LEU A 150 0.81 -10.12 -5.72
CA LEU A 150 1.67 -11.09 -5.02
C LEU A 150 1.42 -11.11 -3.51
N HIS A 151 1.11 -9.96 -2.89
CA HIS A 151 0.77 -9.90 -1.47
C HIS A 151 -0.57 -10.58 -1.19
N LEU A 152 -1.60 -10.25 -1.97
CA LEU A 152 -2.97 -10.74 -1.77
C LEU A 152 -3.20 -12.17 -2.26
N MET A 153 -2.31 -12.70 -3.10
CA MET A 153 -2.31 -14.11 -3.49
C MET A 153 -2.18 -15.04 -2.26
N ARG A 154 -1.61 -14.57 -1.16
CA ARG A 154 -1.47 -15.35 0.08
C ARG A 154 -2.76 -15.55 0.84
N SER A 155 -3.71 -14.62 0.72
CA SER A 155 -4.92 -14.62 1.54
C SER A 155 -6.11 -15.31 0.85
N ASP A 156 -5.85 -16.19 -0.13
CA ASP A 156 -6.85 -16.91 -0.96
C ASP A 156 -7.99 -16.03 -1.51
N MET A 157 -7.71 -14.74 -1.69
CA MET A 157 -8.76 -13.76 -1.90
C MET A 157 -9.25 -13.85 -3.35
N ARG A 158 -10.48 -14.35 -3.55
CA ARG A 158 -11.12 -14.54 -4.87
C ARG A 158 -11.08 -13.30 -5.78
N ALA A 159 -10.94 -12.10 -5.20
CA ALA A 159 -10.77 -10.85 -5.92
C ALA A 159 -9.47 -10.80 -6.77
N VAL A 160 -8.38 -11.44 -6.29
CA VAL A 160 -7.11 -11.59 -7.01
C VAL A 160 -7.31 -12.44 -8.27
N GLN A 161 -8.06 -13.53 -8.16
CA GLN A 161 -8.32 -14.46 -9.27
C GLN A 161 -9.16 -13.85 -10.41
N ARG A 162 -9.92 -12.78 -10.14
CA ARG A 162 -10.77 -12.09 -11.12
C ARG A 162 -10.15 -10.81 -11.72
N GLY A 163 -8.91 -10.47 -11.34
CA GLY A 163 -8.23 -9.27 -11.86
C GLY A 163 -8.79 -7.93 -11.34
N GLY A 164 -9.55 -7.94 -10.24
CA GLY A 164 -10.17 -6.73 -9.68
C GLY A 164 -9.16 -5.71 -9.15
N ILE A 165 -7.96 -6.15 -8.77
CA ILE A 165 -6.90 -5.29 -8.20
C ILE A 165 -6.35 -4.32 -9.24
N ALA A 166 -6.18 -4.76 -10.50
CA ALA A 166 -5.74 -3.88 -11.58
C ALA A 166 -6.68 -2.69 -11.75
N TRP A 167 -7.99 -2.95 -11.74
CA TRP A 167 -9.01 -1.91 -11.84
C TRP A 167 -9.09 -1.04 -10.59
N ALA A 168 -8.87 -1.59 -9.40
CA ALA A 168 -8.79 -0.79 -8.17
C ALA A 168 -7.60 0.19 -8.23
N VAL A 169 -6.41 -0.26 -8.66
CA VAL A 169 -5.23 0.61 -8.83
C VAL A 169 -5.50 1.68 -9.88
N VAL A 170 -6.09 1.30 -11.02
CA VAL A 170 -6.52 2.25 -12.06
C VAL A 170 -7.51 3.28 -11.51
N LEU A 171 -8.53 2.85 -10.79
CA LEU A 171 -9.56 3.74 -10.24
C LEU A 171 -8.96 4.73 -9.24
N ILE A 172 -8.08 4.25 -8.34
CA ILE A 172 -7.35 5.12 -7.41
C ILE A 172 -6.49 6.11 -8.21
N ALA A 173 -5.74 5.65 -9.21
CA ALA A 173 -4.90 6.53 -10.03
C ALA A 173 -5.71 7.59 -10.80
N VAL A 174 -6.93 7.27 -11.23
CA VAL A 174 -7.84 8.22 -11.91
C VAL A 174 -8.46 9.20 -10.92
N ILE A 175 -8.93 8.75 -9.76
CA ILE A 175 -9.53 9.61 -8.71
C ILE A 175 -8.50 10.61 -8.19
N PHE A 176 -7.26 10.15 -7.99
CA PHE A 176 -6.15 10.97 -7.50
C PHE A 176 -5.25 11.46 -8.64
N ALA A 177 -5.73 11.43 -9.89
CA ALA A 177 -4.94 11.87 -11.04
C ALA A 177 -4.58 13.35 -10.86
N PRO A 178 -3.29 13.69 -10.77
CA PRO A 178 -2.88 15.06 -10.64
C PRO A 178 -3.23 15.80 -11.93
N PRO A 179 -3.73 17.05 -11.86
CA PRO A 179 -3.93 17.85 -13.06
C PRO A 179 -2.57 18.06 -13.73
N PHE A 180 -2.34 17.37 -14.86
CA PHE A 180 -1.10 17.48 -15.64
C PHE A 180 -0.94 18.86 -16.31
N ARG A 181 -2.02 19.65 -16.35
CA ARG A 181 -2.07 21.03 -16.84
C ARG A 181 -2.54 21.99 -15.74
N ALA A 182 -1.91 21.93 -14.58
CA ALA A 182 -2.02 23.03 -13.63
C ALA A 182 -1.41 24.30 -14.25
N ALA A 183 -1.86 25.48 -13.82
CA ALA A 183 -1.34 26.76 -14.29
C ALA A 183 0.20 26.79 -14.21
N PRO A 184 0.91 27.35 -15.21
CA PRO A 184 2.37 27.35 -15.26
C PRO A 184 3.03 27.98 -14.02
N ASP A 185 2.32 28.87 -13.31
CA ASP A 185 2.78 29.54 -12.09
C ASP A 185 2.35 28.83 -10.80
N ALA A 186 1.76 27.64 -10.88
CA ALA A 186 1.37 26.88 -9.69
C ALA A 186 2.63 26.41 -8.94
N SER A 187 2.75 26.85 -7.69
CA SER A 187 3.77 26.37 -6.76
C SER A 187 3.15 25.52 -5.67
N VAL A 188 3.91 24.53 -5.20
CA VAL A 188 3.57 23.67 -4.08
C VAL A 188 4.53 24.00 -2.96
N LEU A 189 3.99 24.32 -1.78
CA LEU A 189 4.79 24.49 -0.58
C LEU A 189 5.05 23.10 0.04
N TRP A 190 6.31 22.71 0.17
CA TRP A 190 6.72 21.46 0.80
C TRP A 190 7.91 21.72 1.73
N TRP A 191 7.78 21.35 3.00
CA TRP A 191 8.72 21.70 4.08
C TRP A 191 8.99 23.20 4.21
N GLY A 192 7.96 24.01 3.96
CA GLY A 192 8.07 25.48 3.99
C GLY A 192 8.84 26.06 2.79
N GLN A 193 9.26 25.25 1.83
CA GLN A 193 9.95 25.68 0.62
C GLN A 193 9.00 25.62 -0.59
N PRO A 194 8.95 26.65 -1.44
CA PRO A 194 8.13 26.64 -2.65
C PRO A 194 8.83 25.84 -3.76
N PHE A 195 8.12 24.90 -4.36
CA PHE A 195 8.57 24.15 -5.53
C PHE A 195 7.63 24.38 -6.71
N ALA A 196 8.18 24.38 -7.93
CA ALA A 196 7.35 24.37 -9.14
C ALA A 196 6.52 23.08 -9.19
N TYR A 197 5.22 23.19 -9.46
CA TYR A 197 4.29 22.06 -9.42
C TYR A 197 4.74 20.89 -10.33
N SER A 198 5.20 21.18 -11.55
CA SER A 198 5.62 20.17 -12.52
C SER A 198 6.83 19.36 -12.03
N SER A 199 7.86 20.04 -11.51
CA SER A 199 9.07 19.41 -10.97
C SER A 199 8.76 18.62 -9.69
N PHE A 200 7.92 19.17 -8.81
CA PHE A 200 7.48 18.49 -7.59
C PHE A 200 6.68 17.23 -7.89
N LEU A 201 5.77 17.29 -8.86
CA LEU A 201 4.98 16.15 -9.30
C LEU A 201 5.86 15.05 -9.91
N LEU A 202 6.83 15.42 -10.75
CA LEU A 202 7.80 14.48 -11.31
C LEU A 202 8.61 13.80 -10.19
N ALA A 203 9.19 14.59 -9.28
CA ALA A 203 9.99 14.04 -8.18
C ALA A 203 9.18 13.09 -7.31
N SER A 204 7.94 13.47 -6.97
CA SER A 204 7.02 12.66 -6.18
C SER A 204 6.65 11.35 -6.88
N THR A 205 6.31 11.40 -8.17
CA THR A 205 5.95 10.19 -8.94
C THR A 205 7.14 9.25 -9.12
N VAL A 206 8.34 9.77 -9.36
CA VAL A 206 9.58 8.97 -9.42
C VAL A 206 9.87 8.32 -8.07
N PHE A 207 9.73 9.07 -6.97
CA PHE A 207 9.91 8.55 -5.62
C PHE A 207 8.96 7.38 -5.33
N PHE A 208 7.66 7.56 -5.58
CA PHE A 208 6.68 6.48 -5.37
C PHE A 208 6.87 5.32 -6.35
N ALA A 209 7.29 5.56 -7.60
CA ALA A 209 7.63 4.51 -8.54
C ALA A 209 8.78 3.64 -8.02
N ALA A 210 9.84 4.26 -7.47
CA ALA A 210 10.95 3.53 -6.86
C ALA A 210 10.49 2.69 -5.65
N VAL A 211 9.64 3.25 -4.78
CA VAL A 211 9.05 2.52 -3.65
C VAL A 211 8.18 1.35 -4.13
N ALA A 212 7.39 1.54 -5.19
CA ALA A 212 6.54 0.49 -5.75
C ALA A 212 7.35 -0.64 -6.41
N VAL A 213 8.43 -0.33 -7.13
CA VAL A 213 9.35 -1.34 -7.69
C VAL A 213 10.03 -2.12 -6.56
N PHE A 214 10.47 -1.43 -5.51
CA PHE A 214 11.03 -2.07 -4.33
C PHE A 214 10.02 -2.98 -3.63
N ALA A 215 8.77 -2.54 -3.50
CA ALA A 215 7.68 -3.35 -2.96
C ALA A 215 7.41 -4.59 -3.84
N ALA A 216 7.39 -4.44 -5.17
CA ALA A 216 7.22 -5.56 -6.10
C ALA A 216 8.34 -6.60 -5.96
N TRP A 217 9.60 -6.16 -5.89
CA TRP A 217 10.74 -7.03 -5.65
C TRP A 217 10.63 -7.79 -4.32
N ARG A 218 10.25 -7.09 -3.24
CA ARG A 218 10.08 -7.73 -1.93
C ARG A 218 8.91 -8.70 -1.89
N SER A 219 7.79 -8.35 -2.51
CA SER A 219 6.67 -9.27 -2.67
C SER A 219 7.08 -10.51 -3.46
N MET A 220 7.92 -10.35 -4.49
CA MET A 220 8.48 -11.46 -5.26
C MET A 220 9.39 -12.37 -4.42
N ASN A 221 10.26 -11.80 -3.57
CA ASN A 221 11.11 -12.60 -2.66
C ASN A 221 10.25 -13.56 -1.83
N SER A 222 9.19 -13.07 -1.20
CA SER A 222 8.27 -13.92 -0.46
C SER A 222 7.54 -14.93 -1.34
N ALA A 223 7.13 -14.53 -2.54
CA ALA A 223 6.39 -15.41 -3.44
C ALA A 223 7.26 -16.59 -3.90
N LEU A 224 8.58 -16.39 -3.99
CA LEU A 224 9.61 -17.41 -4.19
C LEU A 224 10.09 -18.07 -2.88
N GLN A 225 9.42 -17.84 -1.75
CA GLN A 225 9.76 -18.42 -0.43
C GLN A 225 11.13 -18.02 0.11
N ILE A 226 11.69 -16.90 -0.35
CA ILE A 226 12.90 -16.33 0.23
C ILE A 226 12.50 -15.49 1.44
N THR A 227 12.96 -15.90 2.61
CA THR A 227 12.67 -15.21 3.86
C THR A 227 13.40 -13.88 3.91
N THR A 228 12.68 -12.81 4.29
CA THR A 228 13.26 -11.47 4.42
C THR A 228 12.80 -10.84 5.73
N ILE A 229 13.65 -9.99 6.30
CA ILE A 229 13.34 -9.25 7.54
C ILE A 229 12.32 -8.14 7.23
N PRO A 230 11.26 -7.94 8.04
CA PRO A 230 10.15 -7.01 7.77
C PRO A 230 10.48 -5.52 8.00
N TRP A 231 11.73 -5.07 7.77
CA TRP A 231 12.14 -3.66 7.99
C TRP A 231 11.56 -2.68 6.97
N ALA A 232 11.20 -3.15 5.78
CA ALA A 232 10.73 -2.30 4.69
C ALA A 232 9.38 -1.64 5.01
N TRP A 233 8.53 -2.33 5.78
CA TRP A 233 7.20 -1.84 6.15
C TRP A 233 7.21 -0.63 7.08
N PRO A 234 7.93 -0.66 8.24
CA PRO A 234 8.06 0.52 9.08
C PRO A 234 8.86 1.63 8.38
N LEU A 235 9.82 1.31 7.51
CA LEU A 235 10.49 2.34 6.71
C LEU A 235 9.50 3.05 5.77
N ALA A 236 8.66 2.29 5.05
CA ALA A 236 7.63 2.88 4.19
C ALA A 236 6.65 3.76 4.98
N CYS A 237 6.31 3.37 6.21
CA CYS A 237 5.51 4.18 7.12
C CYS A 237 6.19 5.52 7.43
N CYS A 238 7.47 5.51 7.81
CA CYS A 238 8.23 6.74 8.08
C CYS A 238 8.35 7.63 6.84
N LEU A 239 8.60 7.04 5.67
CA LEU A 239 8.70 7.77 4.40
C LEU A 239 7.37 8.44 4.02
N LEU A 240 6.25 7.73 4.16
CA LEU A 240 4.91 8.29 3.92
C LEU A 240 4.59 9.42 4.90
N ALA A 241 4.92 9.23 6.17
CA ALA A 241 4.74 10.26 7.19
C ALA A 241 5.54 11.53 6.89
N ALA A 242 6.83 11.39 6.55
CA ALA A 242 7.68 12.52 6.17
C ALA A 242 7.19 13.22 4.90
N TYR A 243 6.74 12.46 3.90
CA TYR A 243 6.20 13.01 2.66
C TYR A 243 4.94 13.86 2.92
N VAL A 244 3.98 13.33 3.68
CA VAL A 244 2.71 14.02 3.98
C VAL A 244 2.92 15.20 4.93
N ALA A 245 3.76 15.04 5.96
CA ALA A 245 4.08 16.12 6.89
C ALA A 245 4.74 17.32 6.20
N GLY A 246 5.46 17.11 5.10
CA GLY A 246 6.05 18.19 4.32
C GLY A 246 5.02 19.19 3.79
N PHE A 247 3.80 18.79 3.45
CA PHE A 247 2.75 19.74 3.04
C PHE A 247 2.29 20.66 4.18
N GLY A 248 2.45 20.24 5.44
CA GLY A 248 2.22 21.05 6.62
C GLY A 248 3.47 21.79 7.14
N GLY A 249 4.54 21.87 6.34
CA GLY A 249 5.81 22.48 6.78
C GLY A 249 6.54 21.69 7.86
N GLY A 250 6.19 20.40 8.05
CA GLY A 250 6.71 19.55 9.12
C GLY A 250 5.88 19.58 10.41
N ALA A 251 4.84 20.42 10.48
CA ALA A 251 3.92 20.44 11.61
C ALA A 251 3.20 19.08 11.73
N GLY A 252 3.16 18.55 12.95
CA GLY A 252 2.47 17.29 13.25
C GLY A 252 3.11 16.03 12.66
N LEU A 253 4.38 16.06 12.21
CA LEU A 253 5.11 14.89 11.68
C LEU A 253 4.92 13.63 12.54
N LEU A 254 5.07 13.74 13.86
CA LEU A 254 4.97 12.60 14.77
C LEU A 254 3.53 12.08 14.87
N TRP A 255 2.54 12.97 14.85
CA TRP A 255 1.12 12.60 14.82
C TRP A 255 0.74 11.93 13.50
N ILE A 256 1.18 12.47 12.37
CA ILE A 256 0.97 11.89 11.04
C ILE A 256 1.63 10.50 10.98
N GLY A 257 2.85 10.38 11.49
CA GLY A 257 3.55 9.10 11.62
C GLY A 257 2.78 8.09 12.46
N LEU A 258 2.26 8.52 13.63
CA LEU A 258 1.47 7.65 14.50
C LEU A 258 0.22 7.16 13.76
N LEU A 259 -0.52 8.04 13.09
CA LEU A 259 -1.72 7.67 12.33
C LEU A 259 -1.40 6.69 11.19
N PHE A 260 -0.31 6.90 10.45
CA PHE A 260 0.14 5.93 9.44
C PHE A 260 0.55 4.60 10.06
N ALA A 261 1.25 4.60 11.20
CA ALA A 261 1.65 3.37 11.88
C ALA A 261 0.42 2.59 12.38
N LEU A 262 -0.59 3.28 12.91
CA LEU A 262 -1.88 2.69 13.28
C LEU A 262 -2.57 2.06 12.07
N ALA A 263 -2.74 2.84 10.98
CA ALA A 263 -3.41 2.37 9.77
C ALA A 263 -2.68 1.18 9.12
N MET A 264 -1.36 1.26 8.97
CA MET A 264 -0.55 0.20 8.38
C MET A 264 -0.51 -1.06 9.26
N THR A 265 -0.61 -0.94 10.58
CA THR A 265 -0.73 -2.10 11.47
C THR A 265 -2.05 -2.82 11.23
N TYR A 266 -3.17 -2.10 11.12
CA TYR A 266 -4.46 -2.71 10.78
C TYR A 266 -4.45 -3.38 9.41
N VAL A 267 -3.92 -2.70 8.38
CA VAL A 267 -3.83 -3.27 7.03
C VAL A 267 -3.01 -4.56 7.04
N ALA A 268 -1.85 -4.57 7.69
CA ALA A 268 -1.01 -5.78 7.76
C ALA A 268 -1.68 -6.88 8.61
N LEU A 269 -2.30 -6.55 9.74
CA LEU A 269 -2.98 -7.50 10.62
C LEU A 269 -4.13 -8.25 9.90
N PHE A 270 -4.92 -7.55 9.09
CA PHE A 270 -6.05 -8.15 8.38
C PHE A 270 -5.70 -8.79 7.03
N THR A 271 -4.55 -8.47 6.44
CA THR A 271 -4.12 -9.05 5.15
C THR A 271 -3.22 -10.27 5.32
N GLU A 272 -2.53 -10.40 6.44
CA GLU A 272 -1.66 -11.56 6.72
C GLU A 272 -2.39 -12.68 7.47
N GLU A 273 -2.02 -13.93 7.17
CA GLU A 273 -2.48 -15.09 7.91
C GLU A 273 -1.72 -15.20 9.24
N ASN A 274 -2.45 -15.11 10.36
CA ASN A 274 -1.88 -15.09 11.71
C ASN A 274 -2.21 -16.38 12.47
N ASP A 275 -1.78 -17.51 11.94
CA ASP A 275 -2.02 -18.80 12.58
C ASP A 275 -1.14 -19.02 13.80
N ILE A 276 -1.61 -19.86 14.71
CA ILE A 276 -0.87 -20.19 15.94
C ILE A 276 0.50 -20.82 15.63
N ALA A 277 0.59 -21.67 14.60
CA ALA A 277 1.84 -22.33 14.20
C ALA A 277 2.92 -21.33 13.75
N LEU A 278 2.53 -20.22 13.12
CA LEU A 278 3.46 -19.13 12.77
C LEU A 278 4.07 -18.52 14.03
N TRP A 279 3.21 -18.17 14.99
CA TRP A 279 3.64 -17.59 16.26
C TRP A 279 4.43 -18.58 17.13
N GLN A 280 4.14 -19.88 17.06
CA GLN A 280 4.92 -20.91 17.76
C GLN A 280 6.36 -20.96 17.22
N ARG A 281 6.53 -20.85 15.90
CA ARG A 281 7.86 -20.74 15.27
C ARG A 281 8.59 -19.48 15.73
N VAL A 282 7.92 -18.33 15.79
CA VAL A 282 8.51 -17.07 16.27
C VAL A 282 8.98 -17.21 17.72
N VAL A 283 8.14 -17.74 18.61
CA VAL A 283 8.46 -17.94 20.03
C VAL A 283 9.58 -18.99 20.20
N ALA A 284 9.58 -20.07 19.43
CA ALA A 284 10.64 -21.06 19.47
C ALA A 284 12.00 -20.48 19.06
N ARG A 285 12.04 -19.64 18.02
CA ARG A 285 13.27 -18.93 17.59
C ARG A 285 13.74 -17.91 18.62
N ALA A 286 12.82 -17.20 19.28
CA ALA A 286 13.13 -16.32 20.41
C ALA A 286 13.82 -17.09 21.54
N LYS A 287 13.21 -18.21 21.98
CA LYS A 287 13.73 -19.04 23.07
C LYS A 287 15.09 -19.67 22.74
N ALA A 288 15.33 -19.98 21.47
CA ALA A 288 16.60 -20.52 20.99
C ALA A 288 17.71 -19.45 20.81
N GLY A 289 17.44 -18.17 21.11
CA GLY A 289 18.41 -17.08 20.92
C GLY A 289 18.71 -16.73 19.46
N ASN A 290 17.98 -17.29 18.50
CA ASN A 290 18.17 -17.04 17.07
C ASN A 290 17.38 -15.80 16.63
N TRP A 291 17.90 -14.62 16.95
CA TRP A 291 17.30 -13.32 16.62
C TRP A 291 17.10 -13.11 15.12
N HIS A 292 18.05 -13.55 14.29
CA HIS A 292 17.92 -13.43 12.85
C HIS A 292 16.74 -14.26 12.33
N GLY A 293 16.62 -15.51 12.78
CA GLY A 293 15.49 -16.38 12.47
C GLY A 293 14.16 -15.87 13.02
N LEU A 294 14.16 -15.20 14.17
CA LEU A 294 12.97 -14.54 14.72
C LEU A 294 12.45 -13.48 13.76
N PHE A 295 13.31 -12.54 13.35
CA PHE A 295 12.89 -11.46 12.46
C PHE A 295 12.50 -11.94 11.06
N GLN A 296 13.08 -13.03 10.57
CA GLN A 296 12.68 -13.64 9.30
C GLN A 296 11.28 -14.28 9.33
N ASN A 297 10.83 -14.75 10.49
CA ASN A 297 9.51 -15.40 10.65
C ASN A 297 8.46 -14.47 11.25
N LEU A 298 8.85 -13.26 11.69
CA LEU A 298 7.95 -12.30 12.28
C LEU A 298 6.96 -11.79 11.20
N PRO A 299 5.65 -11.77 11.48
CA PRO A 299 4.69 -11.05 10.65
C PRO A 299 5.09 -9.58 10.47
N ILE A 300 4.48 -8.91 9.50
CA ILE A 300 4.86 -7.53 9.19
C ILE A 300 4.24 -6.54 10.19
N TRP A 301 2.99 -6.75 10.62
CA TRP A 301 2.26 -5.82 11.49
C TRP A 301 2.91 -5.48 12.86
N PRO A 302 3.63 -6.39 13.57
CA PRO A 302 4.27 -6.05 14.83
C PRO A 302 5.32 -4.95 14.70
N THR A 303 5.93 -4.81 13.52
CA THR A 303 6.95 -3.77 13.28
C THR A 303 6.35 -2.36 13.32
N THR A 304 5.18 -2.16 12.70
CA THR A 304 4.46 -0.88 12.76
C THR A 304 3.73 -0.68 14.08
N LEU A 305 3.37 -1.75 14.78
CA LEU A 305 2.89 -1.65 16.17
C LEU A 305 4.00 -1.09 17.07
N VAL A 306 5.21 -1.65 17.02
CA VAL A 306 6.36 -1.14 17.78
C VAL A 306 6.67 0.31 17.39
N LEU A 307 6.65 0.63 16.09
CA LEU A 307 6.81 2.00 15.62
C LEU A 307 5.75 2.95 16.22
N SER A 308 4.49 2.53 16.33
CA SER A 308 3.43 3.33 16.94
C SER A 308 3.72 3.64 18.42
N PHE A 309 4.26 2.68 19.18
CA PHE A 309 4.70 2.92 20.56
C PHE A 309 5.89 3.88 20.64
N CYS A 310 6.87 3.73 19.74
CA CYS A 310 8.00 4.66 19.67
C CYS A 310 7.53 6.09 19.38
N LEU A 311 6.63 6.28 18.40
CA LEU A 311 6.09 7.60 18.06
C LEU A 311 5.22 8.18 19.18
N ALA A 312 4.40 7.34 19.84
CA ALA A 312 3.61 7.75 20.98
C ALA A 312 4.46 8.18 22.19
N LEU A 313 5.60 7.51 22.39
CA LEU A 313 6.58 7.87 23.40
C LEU A 313 7.31 9.17 23.04
N LEU A 314 7.74 9.34 21.79
CA LEU A 314 8.36 10.58 21.32
C LEU A 314 7.42 11.79 21.44
N LEU A 315 6.12 11.60 21.21
CA LEU A 315 5.10 12.62 21.42
C LEU A 315 4.96 13.06 22.89
N GLN A 316 5.34 12.22 23.87
CA GLN A 316 5.37 12.65 25.28
C GLN A 316 6.43 13.72 25.56
N PHE A 317 7.52 13.71 24.78
CA PHE A 317 8.66 14.58 25.00
C PHE A 317 8.67 15.78 24.04
N ASN A 318 7.66 15.90 23.17
CA ASN A 318 7.61 16.91 22.12
C ASN A 318 6.24 17.61 22.08
N ASP A 319 6.00 18.44 23.10
CA ASP A 319 4.75 19.20 23.27
C ASP A 319 4.51 20.28 22.18
N ALA A 320 5.52 20.57 21.35
CA ALA A 320 5.41 21.55 20.27
C ALA A 320 4.73 21.01 18.99
N GLN A 321 4.38 19.72 18.95
CA GLN A 321 3.73 19.11 17.80
C GLN A 321 2.22 19.36 17.80
N GLU A 322 1.76 20.19 16.86
CA GLU A 322 0.33 20.40 16.63
C GLU A 322 -0.35 19.14 16.05
N LEU A 323 -1.62 18.94 16.40
CA LEU A 323 -2.45 17.94 15.76
C LEU A 323 -2.71 18.33 14.29
N PRO A 324 -2.66 17.37 13.35
CA PRO A 324 -2.95 17.64 11.93
C PRO A 324 -4.43 17.95 11.66
N PHE A 325 -5.29 17.89 12.68
CA PHE A 325 -6.73 18.15 12.58
C PHE A 325 -7.23 18.84 13.86
N LYS A 326 -8.25 19.69 13.69
CA LYS A 326 -8.84 20.44 14.81
C LYS A 326 -9.72 19.53 15.65
N LEU A 327 -9.23 19.13 16.82
CA LEU A 327 -9.99 18.43 17.84
C LEU A 327 -10.37 19.39 18.97
N ARG A 328 -11.59 19.26 19.51
CA ARG A 328 -12.01 19.89 20.77
C ARG A 328 -11.43 19.09 21.95
N ILE A 329 -10.12 18.97 22.08
CA ILE A 329 -9.46 18.29 23.20
C ILE A 329 -8.65 19.33 23.98
N SER A 330 -8.64 19.24 25.31
CA SER A 330 -7.80 20.08 26.17
C SER A 330 -6.32 19.75 25.96
N VAL A 331 -5.42 20.72 26.14
CA VAL A 331 -3.95 20.53 25.95
C VAL A 331 -3.42 19.35 26.79
N ALA A 332 -3.88 19.19 28.03
CA ALA A 332 -3.53 18.07 28.89
C ALA A 332 -4.01 16.70 28.37
N GLY A 333 -5.07 16.65 27.56
CA GLY A 333 -5.55 15.42 26.93
C GLY A 333 -4.70 14.98 25.73
N LEU A 334 -3.94 15.89 25.11
CA LEU A 334 -3.15 15.62 23.92
C LEU A 334 -1.92 14.76 24.21
N SER A 335 -1.20 15.06 25.30
CA SER A 335 -0.03 14.28 25.70
C SER A 335 -0.41 12.82 25.93
N PHE A 336 -1.50 12.53 26.67
CA PHE A 336 -1.92 11.14 26.92
C PHE A 336 -2.63 10.45 25.75
N LEU A 337 -3.08 11.19 24.74
CA LEU A 337 -3.84 10.62 23.62
C LEU A 337 -2.98 9.64 22.80
N ALA A 338 -1.73 10.00 22.51
CA ALA A 338 -0.84 9.18 21.71
C ALA A 338 -0.59 7.76 22.31
N PRO A 339 -0.20 7.61 23.59
CA PRO A 339 -0.02 6.29 24.20
C PRO A 339 -1.33 5.54 24.38
N THR A 340 -2.45 6.24 24.62
CA THR A 340 -3.78 5.62 24.63
C THR A 340 -4.10 4.96 23.28
N LEU A 341 -3.83 5.64 22.16
CA LEU A 341 -4.05 5.07 20.82
C LEU A 341 -3.17 3.85 20.57
N ALA A 342 -1.90 3.88 20.98
CA ALA A 342 -1.00 2.73 20.85
C ALA A 342 -1.46 1.52 21.69
N LEU A 343 -1.96 1.75 22.92
CA LEU A 343 -2.53 0.71 23.77
C LEU A 343 -3.84 0.14 23.21
N MET A 344 -4.71 0.98 22.65
CA MET A 344 -5.92 0.53 21.97
C MET A 344 -5.59 -0.32 20.74
N LEU A 345 -4.56 0.06 19.96
CA LEU A 345 -4.09 -0.77 18.86
C LEU A 345 -3.56 -2.12 19.33
N LEU A 346 -2.76 -2.15 20.42
CA LEU A 346 -2.28 -3.39 21.01
C LEU A 346 -3.45 -4.30 21.46
N ARG A 347 -4.46 -3.73 22.11
CA ARG A 347 -5.70 -4.44 22.47
C ARG A 347 -6.35 -5.05 21.22
N ASP A 348 -6.48 -4.29 20.15
CA ASP A 348 -7.18 -4.72 18.93
C ASP A 348 -6.38 -5.82 18.18
N CYS A 349 -5.05 -5.74 18.17
CA CYS A 349 -4.17 -6.82 17.73
C CYS A 349 -4.38 -8.10 18.57
N CYS A 350 -4.48 -7.98 19.89
CA CYS A 350 -4.69 -9.13 20.78
C CYS A 350 -6.06 -9.79 20.56
N VAL A 351 -7.12 -8.99 20.37
CA VAL A 351 -8.47 -9.50 20.07
C VAL A 351 -8.48 -10.25 18.74
N TYR A 352 -7.81 -9.72 17.70
CA TYR A 352 -7.67 -10.41 16.43
C TYR A 352 -6.97 -11.76 16.59
N LEU A 353 -5.79 -11.77 17.25
CA LEU A 353 -5.03 -13.00 17.48
C LEU A 353 -5.80 -14.02 18.33
N PHE A 354 -6.61 -13.57 19.28
CA PHE A 354 -7.47 -14.45 20.08
C PHE A 354 -8.43 -15.26 19.20
N PHE A 355 -9.06 -14.61 18.21
CA PHE A 355 -9.90 -15.30 17.25
C PHE A 355 -9.10 -16.10 16.23
N ALA A 356 -7.93 -15.63 15.81
CA ALA A 356 -7.04 -16.36 14.90
C ALA A 356 -6.62 -17.70 15.52
N PHE A 357 -6.29 -17.72 16.81
CA PHE A 357 -5.96 -18.92 17.59
C PHE A 357 -7.21 -19.70 18.01
N SER A 358 -8.32 -19.60 17.27
CA SER A 358 -9.52 -20.37 17.58
C SER A 358 -9.65 -21.69 16.80
N GLY A 359 -8.83 -21.88 15.76
CA GLY A 359 -8.92 -23.03 14.85
C GLY A 359 -10.03 -22.92 13.80
N LYS A 360 -10.97 -21.97 13.94
CA LYS A 360 -12.02 -21.69 12.93
C LYS A 360 -11.61 -20.49 12.06
N SER A 361 -10.55 -20.69 11.27
CA SER A 361 -9.82 -19.63 10.53
C SER A 361 -10.67 -18.84 9.51
N LYS A 362 -11.69 -19.46 8.88
CA LYS A 362 -12.39 -18.88 7.72
C LYS A 362 -13.16 -17.56 7.96
N ARG A 363 -13.39 -17.14 9.22
CA ARG A 363 -14.16 -15.91 9.54
C ARG A 363 -13.50 -14.99 10.56
N VAL A 364 -12.22 -15.20 10.87
CA VAL A 364 -11.49 -14.45 11.92
C VAL A 364 -11.58 -12.93 11.73
N GLY A 365 -11.33 -12.44 10.50
CA GLY A 365 -11.39 -11.02 10.20
C GLY A 365 -12.78 -10.42 10.44
N ALA A 366 -13.83 -11.04 9.90
CA ALA A 366 -15.20 -10.57 10.05
C ALA A 366 -15.68 -10.60 11.51
N THR A 367 -15.34 -11.65 12.26
CA THR A 367 -15.65 -11.74 13.69
C THR A 367 -14.92 -10.65 14.47
N THR A 368 -13.64 -10.42 14.19
CA THR A 368 -12.89 -9.34 14.87
C THR A 368 -13.51 -7.97 14.60
N ILE A 369 -13.83 -7.65 13.34
CA ILE A 369 -14.46 -6.37 12.98
C ILE A 369 -15.80 -6.21 13.71
N LEU A 370 -16.62 -7.25 13.77
CA LEU A 370 -17.90 -7.22 14.51
C LEU A 370 -17.68 -6.91 15.99
N TYR A 371 -16.74 -7.59 16.66
CA TYR A 371 -16.46 -7.36 18.07
C TYR A 371 -15.88 -5.95 18.32
N LEU A 372 -14.98 -5.48 17.46
CA LEU A 372 -14.44 -4.11 17.57
C LEU A 372 -15.52 -3.05 17.34
N ALA A 373 -16.46 -3.28 16.41
CA ALA A 373 -17.59 -2.38 16.19
C ALA A 373 -18.54 -2.34 17.40
N ILE A 374 -18.74 -3.48 18.08
CA ILE A 374 -19.53 -3.55 19.29
C ILE A 374 -18.83 -2.81 20.44
N ILE A 375 -17.56 -3.11 20.68
CA ILE A 375 -16.78 -2.57 21.81
C ILE A 375 -16.51 -1.07 21.64
N ASN A 376 -16.12 -0.61 20.45
CA ASN A 376 -15.73 0.78 20.22
C ASN A 376 -16.87 1.67 19.69
N GLY A 377 -17.99 1.08 19.25
CA GLY A 377 -19.09 1.82 18.62
C GLY A 377 -20.41 1.64 19.37
N LEU A 378 -20.98 0.44 19.32
CA LEU A 378 -22.34 0.18 19.81
C LEU A 378 -22.47 0.36 21.33
N LEU A 379 -21.55 -0.22 22.12
CA LEU A 379 -21.60 -0.15 23.58
C LEU A 379 -21.41 1.27 24.13
N PRO A 380 -20.41 2.06 23.67
CA PRO A 380 -20.30 3.47 24.06
C PRO A 380 -21.53 4.29 23.67
N PHE A 381 -22.08 4.06 22.48
CA PHE A 381 -23.27 4.76 21.99
C PHE A 381 -24.49 4.48 22.88
N LEU A 382 -24.80 3.21 23.14
CA LEU A 382 -25.92 2.83 24.00
C LEU A 382 -25.76 3.38 25.42
N SER A 383 -24.55 3.31 25.98
CA SER A 383 -24.26 3.84 27.31
C SER A 383 -24.54 5.35 27.39
N LYS A 384 -24.15 6.11 26.36
CA LYS A 384 -24.39 7.55 26.27
C LYS A 384 -25.88 7.88 26.14
N VAL A 385 -26.63 7.11 25.35
CA VAL A 385 -28.09 7.29 25.20
C VAL A 385 -28.82 6.99 26.52
N MET A 386 -28.32 6.04 27.32
CA MET A 386 -28.86 5.69 28.64
C MET A 386 -28.43 6.67 29.75
N GLY A 387 -27.64 7.70 29.45
CA GLY A 387 -27.13 8.65 30.45
C GLY A 387 -26.01 8.09 31.34
N LEU A 388 -25.41 6.94 30.98
CA LEU A 388 -24.32 6.29 31.70
C LEU A 388 -22.96 6.72 31.15
N ASP A 389 -22.61 8.00 31.32
CA ASP A 389 -21.40 8.59 30.74
C ASP A 389 -20.10 7.92 31.22
N SER A 390 -20.04 7.49 32.48
CA SER A 390 -18.89 6.76 33.02
C SER A 390 -18.65 5.42 32.31
N LEU A 391 -19.73 4.74 31.95
CA LEU A 391 -19.71 3.46 31.26
C LEU A 391 -19.33 3.64 29.77
N ALA A 392 -19.77 4.76 29.16
CA ALA A 392 -19.32 5.15 27.83
C ALA A 392 -17.81 5.42 27.76
N ILE A 393 -17.26 6.14 28.76
CA ILE A 393 -15.81 6.41 28.88
C ILE A 393 -15.03 5.12 29.10
N PHE A 394 -15.59 4.18 29.88
CA PHE A 394 -14.98 2.88 30.09
C PHE A 394 -14.81 2.12 28.77
N PHE A 395 -15.85 2.01 27.94
CA PHE A 395 -15.75 1.26 26.68
C PHE A 395 -14.89 1.94 25.61
N MET A 396 -15.00 3.26 25.48
CA MET A 396 -14.22 4.06 24.54
C MET A 396 -13.40 5.11 25.31
N PRO A 397 -12.14 4.77 25.70
CA PRO A 397 -11.29 5.67 26.47
C PRO A 397 -10.68 6.74 25.56
N LEU A 398 -11.53 7.49 24.86
CA LEU A 398 -11.18 8.65 24.03
C LEU A 398 -12.10 9.79 24.47
N HIS A 399 -11.84 10.32 25.67
CA HIS A 399 -12.68 11.33 26.29
C HIS A 399 -11.89 12.61 26.60
N ILE A 400 -12.59 13.73 26.56
CA ILE A 400 -12.05 15.05 26.91
C ILE A 400 -12.09 15.19 28.43
N GLY A 401 -10.93 15.21 29.09
CA GLY A 401 -10.83 15.38 30.54
C GLY A 401 -9.52 14.87 31.14
N ASN A 402 -9.60 13.91 32.07
CA ASN A 402 -8.44 13.43 32.82
C ASN A 402 -7.63 12.41 31.99
N GLY A 403 -6.49 12.86 31.45
CA GLY A 403 -5.61 12.03 30.63
C GLY A 403 -5.08 10.76 31.35
N TRP A 404 -4.94 10.79 32.67
CA TRP A 404 -4.56 9.60 33.45
C TRP A 404 -5.65 8.54 33.48
N LEU A 405 -6.91 8.95 33.57
CA LEU A 405 -8.05 8.03 33.53
C LEU A 405 -8.16 7.40 32.13
N MET A 406 -7.95 8.20 31.08
CA MET A 406 -7.90 7.74 29.70
C MET A 406 -6.82 6.66 29.49
N LEU A 407 -5.59 6.96 29.91
CA LEU A 407 -4.46 6.04 29.81
C LEU A 407 -4.68 4.79 30.65
N GLY A 408 -5.17 4.94 31.89
CA GLY A 408 -5.40 3.85 32.82
C GLY A 408 -6.42 2.84 32.31
N ILE A 409 -7.54 3.30 31.73
CA ILE A 409 -8.55 2.42 31.14
C ILE A 409 -8.01 1.72 29.89
N ALA A 410 -7.28 2.43 29.02
CA ALA A 410 -6.66 1.81 27.85
C ALA A 410 -5.61 0.75 28.22
N ALA A 411 -4.81 1.00 29.26
CA ALA A 411 -3.86 0.03 29.80
C ALA A 411 -4.58 -1.19 30.37
N LEU A 412 -5.66 -1.00 31.14
CA LEU A 412 -6.49 -2.09 31.66
C LEU A 412 -7.04 -2.96 30.52
N HIS A 413 -7.58 -2.34 29.47
CA HIS A 413 -8.07 -3.07 28.30
C HIS A 413 -6.97 -3.87 27.59
N ALA A 414 -5.79 -3.28 27.40
CA ALA A 414 -4.66 -3.97 26.78
C ALA A 414 -4.19 -5.17 27.63
N VAL A 415 -4.11 -5.02 28.95
CA VAL A 415 -3.75 -6.10 29.89
C VAL A 415 -4.78 -7.23 29.86
N LEU A 416 -6.08 -6.90 29.88
CA LEU A 416 -7.15 -7.90 29.78
C LEU A 416 -7.08 -8.67 28.45
N ALA A 417 -6.85 -7.97 27.33
CA ALA A 417 -6.73 -8.59 26.02
C ALA A 417 -5.49 -9.50 25.93
N LEU A 418 -4.35 -9.08 26.49
CA LEU A 418 -3.15 -9.91 26.59
C LEU A 418 -3.38 -11.15 27.46
N ALA A 419 -4.09 -11.02 28.59
CA ALA A 419 -4.41 -12.14 29.46
C ALA A 419 -5.30 -13.17 28.75
N LEU A 420 -6.32 -12.71 28.02
CA LEU A 420 -7.21 -13.56 27.22
C LEU A 420 -6.44 -14.26 26.09
N LEU A 421 -5.54 -13.55 25.40
CA LEU A 421 -4.69 -14.13 24.37
C LEU A 421 -3.74 -15.19 24.95
N GLY A 422 -3.11 -14.90 26.10
CA GLY A 422 -2.23 -15.84 26.79
C GLY A 422 -2.96 -17.09 27.28
N TRP A 423 -4.19 -16.94 27.77
CA TRP A 423 -5.07 -18.07 28.10
C TRP A 423 -5.39 -18.91 26.86
N ARG A 424 -5.75 -18.27 25.74
CA ARG A 424 -6.06 -18.97 24.49
C ARG A 424 -4.86 -19.71 23.92
N TRP A 425 -3.68 -19.08 23.96
CA TRP A 425 -2.42 -19.68 23.55
C TRP A 425 -2.15 -20.98 24.32
N ARG A 426 -2.26 -20.95 25.65
CA ARG A 426 -2.04 -22.14 26.49
C ARG A 426 -3.03 -23.26 26.16
N GLN A 427 -4.30 -22.94 25.94
CA GLN A 427 -5.29 -23.96 25.59
C GLN A 427 -5.01 -24.67 24.27
N GLN A 428 -4.49 -23.97 23.26
CA GLN A 428 -4.15 -24.60 21.99
C GLN A 428 -2.80 -25.33 22.04
N ALA A 429 -1.79 -24.76 22.70
CA ALA A 429 -0.50 -25.44 22.88
C ALA A 429 -0.67 -26.79 23.61
N LEU A 430 -1.54 -26.86 24.62
CA LEU A 430 -1.86 -28.11 25.33
C LEU A 430 -2.58 -29.15 24.46
N LYS A 431 -3.29 -28.73 23.40
CA LYS A 431 -3.97 -29.65 22.49
C LYS A 431 -3.01 -30.29 21.48
N ASP A 432 -1.94 -29.60 21.10
CA ASP A 432 -0.92 -30.13 20.19
C ASP A 432 -0.01 -31.18 20.87
N GLU A 433 0.10 -31.15 22.21
CA GLU A 433 0.90 -32.11 22.99
C GLU A 433 0.17 -33.42 23.34
N LEU A 434 -1.17 -33.46 23.23
CA LEU A 434 -1.94 -34.68 23.42
C LEU A 434 -1.96 -35.46 22.09
N PRO A 435 -1.39 -36.68 22.02
CA PRO A 435 -1.54 -37.50 20.82
C PRO A 435 -3.03 -37.68 20.56
N ALA A 436 -3.45 -37.46 19.31
CA ALA A 436 -4.80 -37.76 18.87
C ALA A 436 -5.07 -39.22 19.25
N ALA A 437 -5.89 -39.42 20.28
CA ALA A 437 -6.36 -40.74 20.66
C ALA A 437 -7.15 -41.27 19.47
N ALA A 438 -6.52 -42.19 18.74
CA ALA A 438 -7.11 -42.96 17.66
C ALA A 438 -8.14 -43.95 18.20
#